data_AF-A0A4R4BRI0-F1
#
_entry.id   AF-A0A4R4BRI0-F1
#
_cell.length_a   1.000
_cell.length_b   1.000
_cell.length_c   1.000
_cell.angle_alpha   90.00
_cell.angle_beta   90.00
_cell.angle_gamma   90.00
#
_symmetry.space_group_name_H-M   'P 1'
#
loop_
_entity.id
_entity.type
_entity.pdbx_description
1 polymer ?
#
loop_
_entity_poly.entity_id
_entity_poly.type
_entity_poly.pdbx_seq_one_letter_code
_entity_poly.pdbx_strand_id
1 'polypeptide(L)' 'METPVVFLHGFSREQLGAIMRAVKAVAAETGMDPKEIAFATSTPTNMEWKVRDLIDEVRQEHEYLKNNPPPRMA' A
#
# COMPACT_ATOMS: atom_id res chain seq x y z
N MET A 1 -14.98 5.97 -5.73
CA MET A 1 -14.63 5.31 -4.44
C MET A 1 -13.19 5.67 -4.16
N GLU A 2 -12.84 5.98 -2.92
CA GLU A 2 -11.46 6.35 -2.58
C GLU A 2 -10.54 5.11 -2.59
N THR A 3 -9.30 5.24 -3.05
CA THR A 3 -8.30 4.16 -3.08
C THR A 3 -8.09 3.59 -1.66
N PRO A 4 -8.33 2.28 -1.43
CA PRO A 4 -8.09 1.64 -0.14
C PRO A 4 -6.62 1.69 0.27
N VAL A 5 -6.36 2.00 1.54
CA VAL A 5 -4.99 2.06 2.08
C VAL A 5 -4.83 1.07 3.22
N VAL A 6 -3.75 0.29 3.18
CA VAL A 6 -3.30 -0.55 4.29
C VAL A 6 -1.99 0.00 4.83
N PHE A 7 -2.02 0.44 6.09
CA PHE A 7 -0.85 0.95 6.80
C PHE A 7 -0.33 -0.08 7.81
N LEU A 8 0.97 -0.38 7.75
CA LEU A 8 1.64 -1.39 8.57
C LEU A 8 2.79 -0.75 9.36
N HIS A 9 3.07 -1.24 10.57
CA HIS A 9 4.14 -0.73 11.42
C HIS A 9 4.86 -1.87 12.14
N GLY A 10 6.20 -1.79 12.23
CA GLY A 10 7.00 -2.69 13.07
C GLY A 10 7.20 -4.12 12.55
N PHE A 11 6.77 -4.43 11.32
CA PHE A 11 6.95 -5.76 10.73
C PHE A 11 8.29 -5.92 10.01
N SER A 12 8.85 -7.12 10.05
CA SER A 12 9.99 -7.49 9.21
C SER A 12 9.60 -7.53 7.73
N ARG A 13 10.59 -7.46 6.84
CA ARG A 13 10.36 -7.56 5.38
C ARG A 13 9.64 -8.85 4.97
N GLU A 14 9.96 -9.97 5.62
CA GLU A 14 9.33 -11.26 5.36
C GLU A 14 7.86 -11.25 5.80
N GLN A 15 7.58 -10.71 7.00
CA GLN A 15 6.23 -10.57 7.53
C GLN A 15 5.38 -9.63 6.66
N LEU A 16 5.93 -8.49 6.23
CA LEU A 16 5.26 -7.57 5.29
C LEU A 16 4.85 -8.29 4.00
N GLY A 17 5.76 -9.09 3.43
CA GLY A 17 5.49 -9.91 2.25
C GLY A 17 4.32 -10.88 2.46
N ALA A 18 4.27 -11.55 3.61
CA ALA A 18 3.19 -12.47 3.94
C ALA A 18 1.84 -11.75 4.14
N ILE A 19 1.84 -10.63 4.86
CA ILE A 19 0.63 -9.83 5.12
C ILE A 19 0.06 -9.27 3.82
N MET A 20 0.91 -8.69 2.96
CA MET A 20 0.47 -8.19 1.65
C MET A 20 -0.18 -9.28 0.80
N ARG A 21 0.38 -10.49 0.80
CA ARG A 21 -0.22 -11.64 0.07
C ARG A 21 -1.59 -12.00 0.64
N ALA A 22 -1.73 -12.05 1.97
CA ALA A 22 -2.99 -12.38 2.63
C ALA A 22 -4.08 -11.34 2.30
N VAL A 23 -3.76 -10.04 2.41
CA VAL A 23 -4.70 -8.95 2.06
C VAL A 23 -5.13 -9.06 0.60
N LYS A 24 -4.17 -9.26 -0.32
CA LYS A 24 -4.46 -9.37 -1.76
C LYS A 24 -5.32 -10.60 -2.10
N ALA A 25 -5.12 -11.71 -1.40
CA ALA A 25 -5.94 -12.91 -1.58
C ALA A 25 -7.40 -12.64 -1.18
N VAL A 26 -7.63 -12.06 0.01
CA VAL A 26 -8.97 -11.69 0.48
C VAL A 26 -9.63 -10.67 -0.47
N ALA A 27 -8.88 -9.69 -0.96
CA ALA A 27 -9.40 -8.72 -1.93
C ALA A 27 -9.92 -9.42 -3.19
N ALA A 28 -9.14 -10.33 -3.76
CA ALA A 28 -9.54 -11.10 -4.93
C ALA A 28 -10.78 -11.98 -4.66
N GLU A 29 -10.86 -12.63 -3.49
CA GLU A 29 -12.02 -13.44 -3.08
C GLU A 29 -13.29 -12.60 -2.94
N THR A 30 -13.17 -11.34 -2.51
CA THR A 30 -14.30 -10.38 -2.37
C THR A 30 -14.64 -9.63 -3.67
N GLY A 31 -13.97 -9.94 -4.79
CA GLY A 31 -14.21 -9.30 -6.10
C GLY A 31 -13.54 -7.93 -6.27
N MET A 32 -12.63 -7.53 -5.38
CA MET A 32 -11.83 -6.32 -5.49
C MET A 32 -10.52 -6.62 -6.25
N ASP A 33 -10.11 -5.76 -7.18
CA ASP A 33 -8.79 -5.87 -7.81
C ASP A 33 -7.69 -5.58 -6.76
N PRO A 34 -6.80 -6.55 -6.45
CA PRO A 34 -5.74 -6.34 -5.47
C PRO A 34 -4.73 -5.23 -5.83
N LYS A 35 -4.70 -4.78 -7.10
CA LYS A 35 -3.89 -3.64 -7.54
C LYS A 35 -4.47 -2.28 -7.12
N GLU A 36 -5.72 -2.26 -6.70
CA GLU A 36 -6.36 -1.03 -6.23
C GLU A 36 -5.98 -0.70 -4.78
N ILE A 37 -5.35 -1.62 -4.05
CA ILE A 37 -4.94 -1.43 -2.66
C ILE A 37 -3.55 -0.79 -2.61
N ALA A 38 -3.48 0.40 -2.02
CA ALA A 38 -2.22 1.05 -1.69
C ALA A 38 -1.68 0.52 -0.36
N PHE A 39 -0.39 0.17 -0.31
CA PHE A 39 0.27 -0.32 0.90
C PHE A 39 1.33 0.67 1.34
N ALA A 40 1.34 0.99 2.63
CA ALA A 40 2.35 1.84 3.24
C ALA A 40 2.87 1.24 4.54
N THR A 41 4.11 1.58 4.87
CA THR A 41 4.70 1.29 6.18
C THR A 41 5.07 2.59 6.88
N SER A 42 5.06 2.58 8.20
CA SER A 42 5.67 3.65 8.96
C SER A 42 7.16 3.76 8.64
N THR A 43 7.66 4.98 8.54
CA THR A 43 9.07 5.33 8.44
C THR A 43 9.38 6.42 9.47
N PRO A 44 10.65 6.68 9.79
CA PRO A 44 11.00 7.83 10.62
C PRO A 44 10.42 9.15 10.10
N THR A 45 10.26 9.28 8.79
CA THR A 45 9.72 10.48 8.12
C THR A 45 8.24 10.70 8.39
N ASN A 46 7.43 9.64 8.43
CA ASN A 46 5.96 9.75 8.48
C ASN A 46 5.35 9.37 9.84
N MET A 47 6.18 9.11 10.85
CA MET A 47 5.72 8.63 12.17
C MET A 47 4.81 9.61 12.90
N GLU A 48 5.02 10.92 12.69
CA GLU A 48 4.25 11.99 13.33
C GLU A 48 3.21 12.61 12.41
N TRP A 49 3.07 12.08 11.18
CA TRP A 49 2.10 12.60 10.24
C TRP A 49 0.68 12.32 10.75
N LYS A 50 -0.24 13.25 10.48
CA LYS A 50 -1.66 12.94 10.68
C LYS A 50 -2.02 11.79 9.75
N VAL A 51 -2.83 10.87 10.25
CA VAL A 51 -3.31 9.72 9.47
C VAL A 51 -3.95 10.16 8.14
N ARG A 52 -4.66 11.30 8.15
CA ARG A 52 -5.23 11.89 6.94
C ARG A 52 -4.15 12.24 5.90
N ASP A 53 -3.13 12.98 6.30
CA ASP A 53 -2.06 13.44 5.41
C ASP A 53 -1.27 12.23 4.85
N LEU A 54 -1.05 11.21 5.69
CA LEU A 54 -0.45 9.95 5.28
C LEU A 54 -1.31 9.21 4.23
N ILE A 55 -2.62 9.13 4.44
CA ILE A 55 -3.54 8.50 3.47
C ILE A 55 -3.52 9.28 2.15
N ASP A 56 -3.57 10.60 2.19
CA ASP A 56 -3.60 11.44 0.98
C ASP A 56 -2.31 11.29 0.16
N GLU A 57 -1.14 11.26 0.81
CA GLU A 57 0.15 11.04 0.14
C GLU A 57 0.23 9.64 -0.49
N VAL A 58 -0.08 8.60 0.29
CA VAL A 58 0.01 7.20 -0.18
C VAL A 58 -0.91 6.95 -1.37
N ARG A 59 -2.07 7.60 -1.42
CA ARG A 59 -2.99 7.53 -2.55
C ARG A 59 -2.40 8.21 -3.79
N GLN A 60 -1.80 9.39 -3.64
CA GLN A 60 -1.16 10.10 -4.75
C GLN A 60 0.00 9.28 -5.32
N GLU A 61 0.85 8.72 -4.47
CA GLU A 61 1.96 7.86 -4.90
C GLU A 61 1.46 6.61 -5.63
N HIS A 62 0.40 5.96 -5.10
CA HIS A 62 -0.18 4.77 -5.72
C HIS A 62 -0.76 5.05 -7.11
N GLU A 63 -1.52 6.14 -7.24
CA GLU A 63 -2.06 6.56 -8.54
C GLU A 63 -0.94 6.98 -9.51
N TYR A 64 0.11 7.64 -9.03
CA TYR A 64 1.29 7.94 -9.84
C TYR A 64 1.95 6.65 -10.36
N LEU A 65 2.18 5.66 -9.50
CA LEU A 65 2.82 4.39 -9.86
C LEU A 65 1.98 3.51 -10.79
N LYS A 66 0.65 3.56 -10.68
CA LYS A 66 -0.24 2.92 -11.66
C LYS A 66 -0.03 3.49 -13.07
N ASN A 67 0.11 4.80 -13.16
CA ASN A 67 0.29 5.51 -14.43
C ASN A 67 1.76 5.53 -14.92
N ASN A 68 2.71 5.33 -14.01
CA ASN A 68 4.15 5.37 -14.26
C ASN A 68 4.82 4.12 -13.62
N PRO A 69 4.53 2.91 -14.13
CA PRO A 69 5.08 1.70 -13.55
C PRO A 69 6.61 1.72 -13.63
N PRO A 70 7.32 1.33 -12.56
CA PRO A 70 8.77 1.32 -12.58
C PRO A 70 9.28 0.38 -13.67
N PRO A 71 10.42 0.70 -14.31
CA PRO A 71 11.02 -0.19 -15.30
C PRO A 71 11.25 -1.56 -14.66
N ARG A 72 10.87 -2.65 -15.35
CA ARG A 72 11.22 -3.99 -14.91
C ARG A 72 12.73 -4.05 -14.81
N MET A 73 13.25 -4.18 -13.59
CA MET A 73 14.63 -4.59 -13.38
C MET A 73 14.73 -6.02 -13.92
N ALA A 74 15.46 -6.17 -15.02
CA ALA A 74 15.74 -7.43 -15.69
C ALA A 74 16.66 -8.33 -14.84
#